data_AF-A0A350WXF6-F1
#
_entry.id   AF-A0A350WXF6-F1
#
_cell.length_a   1.000
_cell.length_b   1.000
_cell.length_c   1.000
_cell.angle_alpha   90.00
_cell.angle_beta   90.00
_cell.angle_gamma   90.00
#
_symmetry.space_group_name_H-M   'P 1'
#
loop_
_entity.id
_entity.type
_entity.pdbx_description
1 polymer ?
#
loop_
_entity_poly.entity_id
_entity_poly.type
_entity_poly.pdbx_seq_one_letter_code
_entity_poly.pdbx_strand_id
1 'polypeptide(L)'
;MQKHRWLNRALLILIAVSNLVVSSGASPASSVDPAPVAESNPPPGPDRFSIIEVEYTAFEWHLLTWKNKKFACSVLADHEGMPLPGEVYRDCGETIYKKWITQPPCTLNDVKNCDGYYAVLINSEEKKKEIALELPASSAWISLEDCEPVYSTSTNICETRPTIVIEGQEPLPNETIIRVEGTYNGEEFFCEDTGICKFRLPETDEDGANLEFWAYSTYGDSSIVYDARVRVQLVDTGDPDQLYWYVDILSSQWQGHVVASCSDSWDVFPPVGGAPQWLSTPRESGQLSSDIPYTYLAANLILQGAVDAGSCPDGGLAPGNVVNQCGLEASREAVGIWQNQFDELILSVAKNTGVPARLLKNLFARESQFWPGIYQAAGDVGLGQLTENGADTTLFWNRSFFNQFCPLVMDSELCGEGYANLDKEIQVELRRALVGSVNATCEECPLGLDLSQAHFSVGVFAETMIANCEQTGQVIYNYTGNSPGDAASYEDLWKFTLVNYNAGGGCLAEAVSAANGAHGLPLTWDTISPYLLGACSGAVDYVNDISQ
;
A
#
# COMPACT_ATOMS: atom_id res chain seq x y z
N MET A 1 -49.39 -9.66 -31.85
CA MET A 1 -50.59 -10.23 -32.48
C MET A 1 -50.44 -11.74 -32.54
N GLN A 2 -51.42 -12.46 -31.99
CA GLN A 2 -51.44 -13.93 -31.81
C GLN A 2 -51.47 -14.71 -33.13
N LYS A 3 -50.81 -15.88 -33.16
CA LYS A 3 -51.43 -17.20 -33.44
C LYS A 3 -50.39 -18.35 -33.44
N HIS A 4 -50.66 -19.35 -32.60
CA HIS A 4 -50.62 -20.83 -32.79
C HIS A 4 -49.68 -21.49 -33.81
N ARG A 5 -49.18 -22.73 -33.69
CA ARG A 5 -49.10 -23.84 -32.69
C ARG A 5 -48.41 -25.00 -33.47
N TRP A 6 -47.51 -25.75 -32.81
CA TRP A 6 -47.31 -27.22 -32.89
C TRP A 6 -46.44 -27.86 -33.99
N LEU A 7 -45.40 -28.63 -33.59
CA LEU A 7 -45.36 -30.12 -33.46
C LEU A 7 -43.90 -30.56 -33.18
N ASN A 8 -43.56 -31.03 -31.96
CA ASN A 8 -43.48 -32.42 -31.49
C ASN A 8 -42.56 -33.38 -32.29
N ARG A 9 -41.50 -33.91 -31.65
CA ARG A 9 -41.43 -35.32 -31.20
C ARG A 9 -40.17 -35.66 -30.38
N ALA A 10 -40.38 -36.50 -29.38
CA ALA A 10 -39.46 -36.92 -28.33
C ALA A 10 -38.96 -38.37 -28.52
N LEU A 11 -37.81 -38.62 -27.89
CA LEU A 11 -37.23 -39.84 -27.26
C LEU A 11 -38.00 -41.18 -27.24
N LEU A 12 -37.25 -42.30 -27.33
CA LEU A 12 -37.40 -43.61 -26.61
C LEU A 12 -36.41 -44.65 -27.23
N ILE A 13 -35.29 -45.02 -26.61
CA ILE A 13 -35.02 -46.18 -25.71
C ILE A 13 -35.41 -47.56 -26.26
N LEU A 14 -34.43 -48.47 -26.43
CA LEU A 14 -34.52 -49.91 -26.05
C LEU A 14 -33.15 -50.62 -26.11
N ILE A 15 -32.89 -51.41 -25.07
CA ILE A 15 -31.68 -52.17 -24.70
C ILE A 15 -31.89 -53.68 -25.00
N ALA A 16 -30.79 -54.46 -25.01
CA ALA A 16 -30.65 -55.91 -24.72
C ALA A 16 -30.75 -56.90 -25.92
N VAL A 17 -29.95 -57.99 -26.07
CA VAL A 17 -29.00 -58.72 -25.20
C VAL A 17 -28.34 -59.90 -26.00
N SER A 18 -27.04 -60.18 -25.78
CA SER A 18 -26.33 -61.51 -25.73
C SER A 18 -26.18 -62.41 -26.99
N ASN A 19 -25.20 -63.32 -27.19
CA ASN A 19 -24.03 -63.88 -26.46
C ASN A 19 -23.24 -64.82 -27.43
N LEU A 20 -21.94 -65.12 -27.16
CA LEU A 20 -21.11 -66.35 -27.42
C LEU A 20 -19.61 -65.99 -27.61
N VAL A 21 -18.71 -66.01 -26.60
CA VAL A 21 -18.01 -67.07 -25.82
C VAL A 21 -16.81 -67.75 -26.54
N VAL A 22 -15.73 -67.99 -25.76
CA VAL A 22 -14.50 -68.83 -25.92
C VAL A 22 -13.24 -68.05 -26.39
N SER A 23 -12.04 -68.06 -25.80
CA SER A 23 -11.34 -68.90 -24.78
C SER A 23 -10.08 -68.21 -24.19
N SER A 24 -9.74 -68.64 -22.95
CA SER A 24 -8.42 -69.00 -22.41
C SER A 24 -7.34 -67.93 -22.08
N GLY A 25 -7.16 -67.69 -20.77
CA GLY A 25 -5.98 -68.16 -20.01
C GLY A 25 -4.79 -67.21 -19.82
N ALA A 26 -4.68 -66.58 -18.64
CA ALA A 26 -3.42 -66.30 -17.93
C ALA A 26 -3.69 -65.81 -16.48
N SER A 27 -2.79 -66.15 -15.56
CA SER A 27 -2.78 -65.98 -14.10
C SER A 27 -2.93 -64.52 -13.59
N PRO A 28 -3.22 -64.28 -12.29
CA PRO A 28 -3.56 -62.96 -11.79
C PRO A 28 -2.31 -62.10 -11.64
N ALA A 29 -2.23 -61.01 -12.41
CA ALA A 29 -1.40 -59.88 -12.06
C ALA A 29 -2.15 -59.09 -10.99
N SER A 30 -1.51 -58.92 -9.83
CA SER A 30 -1.94 -58.02 -8.78
C SER A 30 -2.14 -56.63 -9.36
N SER A 31 -3.40 -56.21 -9.50
CA SER A 31 -3.74 -54.80 -9.69
C SER A 31 -3.37 -54.10 -8.39
N VAL A 32 -2.20 -53.46 -8.38
CA VAL A 32 -1.94 -52.34 -7.48
C VAL A 32 -2.93 -51.29 -7.93
N ASP A 33 -4.00 -51.09 -7.15
CA ASP A 33 -4.83 -49.91 -7.28
C ASP A 33 -3.88 -48.69 -7.29
N PRO A 34 -4.01 -47.76 -8.24
CA PRO A 34 -3.30 -46.49 -8.11
C PRO A 34 -3.71 -45.92 -6.76
N ALA A 35 -2.71 -45.57 -5.94
CA ALA A 35 -2.94 -44.77 -4.75
C ALA A 35 -3.83 -43.59 -5.15
N PRO A 36 -4.84 -43.23 -4.34
CA PRO A 36 -5.62 -42.04 -4.62
C PRO A 36 -4.64 -40.89 -4.76
N VAL A 37 -4.67 -40.22 -5.91
CA VAL A 37 -4.08 -38.90 -6.08
C VAL A 37 -4.65 -38.10 -4.92
N ALA A 38 -3.79 -37.65 -4.00
CA ALA A 38 -4.23 -36.81 -2.90
C ALA A 38 -4.93 -35.61 -3.55
N GLU A 39 -6.23 -35.50 -3.34
CA GLU A 39 -6.94 -34.27 -3.70
C GLU A 39 -6.26 -33.14 -2.93
N SER A 40 -5.83 -32.11 -3.66
CA SER A 40 -5.35 -30.85 -3.09
C SER A 40 -6.43 -30.31 -2.16
N ASN A 41 -6.32 -30.57 -0.86
CA ASN A 41 -7.22 -29.99 0.12
C ASN A 41 -6.81 -28.51 0.25
N PRO A 42 -7.65 -27.55 -0.19
CA PRO A 42 -7.30 -26.15 -0.06
C PRO A 42 -7.06 -25.81 1.42
N PRO A 43 -6.14 -24.87 1.72
CA PRO A 43 -5.86 -24.47 3.09
C PRO A 43 -7.17 -24.10 3.81
N PRO A 44 -7.41 -24.62 5.01
CA PRO A 44 -8.64 -24.34 5.76
C PRO A 44 -8.77 -22.86 6.13
N GLY A 45 -7.67 -22.09 6.07
CA GLY A 45 -7.61 -20.68 6.42
C GLY A 45 -7.53 -20.47 7.93
N PRO A 46 -7.32 -19.21 8.37
CA PRO A 46 -7.24 -18.89 9.79
C PRO A 46 -8.63 -18.91 10.41
N ASP A 47 -8.83 -19.76 11.42
CA ASP A 47 -10.07 -19.85 12.20
C ASP A 47 -9.74 -20.04 13.69
N ARG A 48 -9.27 -18.95 14.33
CA ARG A 48 -8.73 -18.98 15.69
C ARG A 48 -9.47 -18.05 16.64
N PHE A 49 -10.10 -18.64 17.65
CA PHE A 49 -10.78 -17.90 18.70
C PHE A 49 -10.50 -18.53 20.08
N SER A 50 -10.28 -17.67 21.08
CA SER A 50 -10.29 -18.08 22.49
C SER A 50 -11.56 -17.57 23.15
N ILE A 51 -12.19 -18.40 23.97
CA ILE A 51 -13.32 -17.96 24.80
C ILE A 51 -12.76 -17.39 26.10
N ILE A 52 -13.10 -16.14 26.40
CA ILE A 52 -12.83 -15.52 27.70
C ILE A 52 -14.15 -15.29 28.45
N GLU A 53 -14.16 -15.58 29.75
CA GLU A 53 -15.25 -15.18 30.62
C GLU A 53 -15.04 -13.73 31.06
N VAL A 54 -15.97 -12.85 30.70
CA VAL A 54 -15.98 -11.47 31.17
C VAL A 54 -17.10 -11.30 32.19
N GLU A 55 -16.73 -10.81 33.38
CA GLU A 55 -17.67 -10.40 34.41
C GLU A 55 -18.35 -9.09 33.99
N TYR A 56 -19.67 -9.06 34.07
CA TYR A 56 -20.48 -7.87 33.80
C TYR A 56 -21.65 -7.81 34.78
N THR A 57 -22.12 -6.59 35.07
CA THR A 57 -23.31 -6.40 35.89
C THR A 57 -24.54 -6.41 34.99
N ALA A 58 -25.42 -7.37 35.17
CA ALA A 58 -26.70 -7.44 34.47
C ALA A 58 -27.76 -6.68 35.26
N PHE A 59 -28.40 -5.71 34.63
CA PHE A 59 -29.49 -4.91 35.19
C PHE A 59 -30.82 -5.37 34.63
N GLU A 60 -31.71 -5.87 35.50
CA GLU A 60 -33.05 -6.29 35.11
C GLU A 60 -34.04 -5.14 35.33
N TRP A 61 -34.64 -4.71 34.22
CA TRP A 61 -35.62 -3.63 34.19
C TRP A 61 -37.01 -4.17 33.86
N HIS A 62 -37.99 -3.87 34.70
CA HIS A 62 -39.38 -4.14 34.38
C HIS A 62 -40.02 -2.93 33.71
N LEU A 63 -40.57 -3.13 32.51
CA LEU A 63 -41.46 -2.15 31.89
C LEU A 63 -42.86 -2.31 32.46
N LEU A 64 -43.37 -1.23 33.07
CA LEU A 64 -44.70 -1.16 33.65
C LEU A 64 -45.53 -0.11 32.91
N THR A 65 -46.80 -0.39 32.65
CA THR A 65 -47.69 0.63 32.08
C THR A 65 -47.97 1.75 33.07
N TRP A 66 -47.98 3.01 32.63
CA TRP A 66 -48.28 4.16 33.49
C TRP A 66 -49.68 4.09 34.14
N LYS A 67 -50.72 3.73 33.37
CA LYS A 67 -52.13 3.79 33.78
C LYS A 67 -52.49 2.92 34.99
N ASN A 68 -51.97 1.69 35.06
CA ASN A 68 -52.34 0.73 36.12
C ASN A 68 -51.15 -0.06 36.69
N LYS A 69 -49.92 0.37 36.37
CA LYS A 69 -48.67 -0.26 36.84
C LYS A 69 -48.57 -1.75 36.51
N LYS A 70 -49.26 -2.21 35.45
CA LYS A 70 -49.21 -3.59 35.03
C LYS A 70 -47.86 -3.88 34.37
N PHE A 71 -47.25 -5.00 34.77
CA PHE A 71 -46.07 -5.55 34.12
C PHE A 71 -46.33 -5.83 32.65
N ALA A 72 -45.43 -5.33 31.80
CA ALA A 72 -45.47 -5.53 30.35
C ALA A 72 -44.41 -6.53 29.91
N CYS A 73 -43.15 -6.32 30.29
CA CYS A 73 -42.01 -7.18 29.96
C CYS A 73 -40.82 -6.87 30.88
N SER A 74 -39.84 -7.77 30.88
CA SER A 74 -38.53 -7.57 31.49
C SER A 74 -37.49 -7.32 30.40
N VAL A 75 -36.55 -6.42 30.65
CA VAL A 75 -35.43 -6.08 29.75
C VAL A 75 -34.14 -6.27 30.52
N LEU A 76 -33.18 -6.97 29.92
CA LEU A 76 -31.88 -7.21 30.51
C LEU A 76 -30.83 -6.32 29.83
N ALA A 77 -30.31 -5.35 30.58
CA ALA A 77 -29.23 -4.48 30.12
C ALA A 77 -27.90 -4.94 30.73
N ASP A 78 -26.83 -4.90 29.95
CA ASP A 78 -25.44 -5.15 30.42
C ASP A 78 -24.66 -3.86 30.66
N HIS A 79 -25.38 -2.75 30.83
CA HIS A 79 -24.83 -1.42 31.13
C HIS A 79 -25.66 -0.70 32.20
N GLU A 80 -25.05 0.27 32.88
CA GLU A 80 -25.77 1.17 33.79
C GLU A 80 -26.67 2.14 33.02
N GLY A 81 -27.81 2.51 33.63
CA GLY A 81 -28.76 3.46 33.05
C GLY A 81 -30.01 2.81 32.45
N MET A 82 -30.87 3.64 31.84
CA MET A 82 -32.15 3.20 31.28
C MET A 82 -31.96 2.26 30.08
N PRO A 83 -32.84 1.26 29.88
CA PRO A 83 -32.77 0.37 28.73
C PRO A 83 -32.78 1.12 27.39
N LEU A 84 -31.90 0.72 26.49
CA LEU A 84 -31.81 1.26 25.14
C LEU A 84 -32.98 0.76 24.27
N PRO A 85 -33.40 1.55 23.26
CA PRO A 85 -34.50 1.14 22.38
C PRO A 85 -34.30 -0.24 21.74
N GLY A 86 -33.07 -0.58 21.34
CA GLY A 86 -32.73 -1.89 20.77
C GLY A 86 -32.95 -3.06 21.75
N GLU A 87 -32.69 -2.86 23.03
CA GLU A 87 -32.89 -3.88 24.08
C GLU A 87 -34.38 -4.10 24.34
N VAL A 88 -35.16 -3.01 24.39
CA VAL A 88 -36.63 -3.09 24.48
C VAL A 88 -37.21 -3.82 23.27
N TYR A 89 -36.67 -3.58 22.06
CA TYR A 89 -37.08 -4.33 20.87
C TYR A 89 -36.75 -5.82 20.99
N ARG A 90 -35.51 -6.15 21.38
CA ARG A 90 -35.02 -7.53 21.53
C ARG A 90 -35.83 -8.31 22.57
N ASP A 91 -36.05 -7.75 23.75
CA ASP A 91 -36.61 -8.48 24.90
C ASP A 91 -38.14 -8.37 25.01
N CYS A 92 -38.74 -7.27 24.52
CA CYS A 92 -40.17 -7.00 24.62
C CYS A 92 -40.93 -7.04 23.29
N GLY A 93 -40.21 -7.13 22.16
CA GLY A 93 -40.79 -7.20 20.82
C GLY A 93 -41.30 -5.88 20.26
N GLU A 94 -41.62 -5.89 18.96
CA GLU A 94 -41.91 -4.70 18.16
C GLU A 94 -43.08 -3.85 18.68
N THR A 95 -44.12 -4.47 19.23
CA THR A 95 -45.32 -3.74 19.70
C THR A 95 -45.02 -2.87 20.91
N ILE A 96 -44.29 -3.41 21.89
CA ILE A 96 -43.90 -2.66 23.09
C ILE A 96 -42.86 -1.62 22.72
N TYR A 97 -41.87 -1.99 21.90
CA TYR A 97 -40.85 -1.09 21.38
C TYR A 97 -41.44 0.14 20.69
N LYS A 98 -42.33 -0.04 19.70
CA LYS A 98 -42.93 1.08 18.98
C LYS A 98 -43.60 2.06 19.93
N LYS A 99 -44.39 1.54 20.87
CA LYS A 99 -45.07 2.37 21.87
C LYS A 99 -44.08 3.04 22.83
N TRP A 100 -43.00 2.37 23.21
CA TRP A 100 -41.93 2.90 24.07
C TRP A 100 -41.19 4.08 23.44
N ILE A 101 -40.87 4.02 22.13
CA ILE A 101 -40.15 5.11 21.46
C ILE A 101 -41.06 6.26 21.02
N THR A 102 -42.36 6.01 20.79
CA THR A 102 -43.31 7.04 20.33
C THR A 102 -44.17 7.64 21.44
N GLN A 103 -44.10 7.13 22.68
CA GLN A 103 -44.90 7.67 23.78
C GLN A 103 -44.51 9.12 24.08
N PRO A 104 -45.47 9.99 24.44
CA PRO A 104 -45.16 11.34 24.88
C PRO A 104 -44.35 11.32 26.19
N PRO A 105 -43.48 12.32 26.43
CA PRO A 105 -42.72 12.41 27.66
C PRO A 105 -43.66 12.52 28.87
N CYS A 106 -43.40 11.70 29.89
CA CYS A 106 -44.13 11.72 31.15
C CYS A 106 -43.31 12.40 32.24
N THR A 107 -43.92 13.31 33.00
CA THR A 107 -43.26 13.98 34.14
C THR A 107 -43.80 13.43 35.46
N LEU A 108 -42.95 13.41 36.50
CA LEU A 108 -43.28 12.86 37.82
C LEU A 108 -44.47 13.55 38.52
N ASN A 109 -44.88 14.73 38.05
CA ASN A 109 -45.96 15.53 38.63
C ASN A 109 -47.36 15.20 38.07
N ASP A 110 -47.48 14.47 36.94
CA ASP A 110 -48.77 14.10 36.34
C ASP A 110 -48.82 12.64 35.84
N VAL A 111 -48.41 11.72 36.72
CA VAL A 111 -48.34 10.27 36.45
C VAL A 111 -49.69 9.66 36.04
N LYS A 112 -50.81 10.28 36.43
CA LYS A 112 -52.17 9.74 36.18
C LYS A 112 -52.61 9.86 34.72
N ASN A 113 -52.06 10.82 33.97
CA ASN A 113 -52.41 11.06 32.58
C ASN A 113 -51.35 10.54 31.60
N CYS A 114 -50.30 9.88 32.10
CA CYS A 114 -49.25 9.35 31.26
C CYS A 114 -49.68 8.09 30.53
N ASP A 115 -49.39 8.06 29.24
CA ASP A 115 -49.62 6.91 28.36
C ASP A 115 -48.27 6.26 27.99
N GLY A 116 -48.27 4.93 27.86
CA GLY A 116 -47.05 4.17 27.57
C GLY A 116 -46.53 3.39 28.77
N TYR A 117 -45.21 3.24 28.83
CA TYR A 117 -44.51 2.49 29.86
C TYR A 117 -43.45 3.34 30.56
N TYR A 118 -43.05 2.89 31.74
CA TYR A 118 -41.84 3.35 32.42
C TYR A 118 -41.02 2.13 32.84
N ALA A 119 -39.70 2.29 32.88
CA ALA A 119 -38.79 1.25 33.35
C ALA A 119 -38.54 1.43 34.84
N VAL A 120 -38.54 0.33 35.58
CA VAL A 120 -38.11 0.29 36.98
C VAL A 120 -37.02 -0.76 37.08
N LEU A 121 -35.88 -0.37 37.65
CA LEU A 121 -34.80 -1.32 37.96
C LEU A 121 -35.25 -2.21 39.10
N ILE A 122 -35.26 -3.52 38.89
CA ILE A 122 -35.75 -4.50 39.88
C ILE A 122 -34.60 -5.30 40.48
N ASN A 123 -33.57 -5.59 39.69
CA ASN A 123 -32.40 -6.35 40.13
C ASN A 123 -31.12 -5.86 39.44
N SER A 124 -30.00 -6.04 40.12
CA SER A 124 -28.67 -5.95 39.53
C SER A 124 -27.85 -7.12 40.06
N GLU A 125 -27.31 -7.95 39.17
CA GLU A 125 -26.53 -9.11 39.57
C GLU A 125 -25.26 -9.22 38.72
N GLU A 126 -24.17 -9.65 39.34
CA GLU A 126 -22.94 -9.99 38.63
C GLU A 126 -23.16 -11.28 37.84
N LYS A 127 -22.90 -11.20 36.53
CA LYS A 127 -22.95 -12.33 35.61
C LYS A 127 -21.63 -12.46 34.87
N LYS A 128 -21.45 -13.63 34.29
CA LYS A 128 -20.37 -13.91 33.35
C LYS A 128 -20.97 -14.11 31.97
N LYS A 129 -20.34 -13.54 30.96
CA LYS A 129 -20.59 -13.88 29.56
C LYS A 129 -19.31 -14.36 28.92
N GLU A 130 -19.45 -15.35 28.06
CA GLU A 130 -18.37 -15.82 27.20
C GLU A 130 -18.25 -14.88 26.00
N ILE A 131 -17.05 -14.36 25.76
CA ILE A 131 -16.72 -13.56 24.59
C ILE A 131 -15.65 -14.31 23.81
N ALA A 132 -15.88 -14.49 22.50
CA ALA A 132 -14.86 -15.01 21.60
C ALA A 132 -13.88 -13.88 21.26
N LEU A 133 -12.62 -14.08 21.61
CA LEU A 133 -11.51 -13.21 21.24
C LEU A 133 -10.79 -13.84 20.04
N GLU A 134 -10.69 -13.09 18.95
CA GLU A 134 -9.89 -13.48 17.78
C GLU A 134 -8.40 -13.51 18.16
N LEU A 135 -7.72 -14.59 17.77
CA LEU A 135 -6.30 -14.78 18.04
C LEU A 135 -5.46 -14.47 16.79
N PRO A 136 -4.22 -13.99 16.94
CA PRO A 136 -3.32 -13.78 15.80
C PRO A 136 -3.13 -15.06 14.99
N ALA A 137 -3.28 -14.95 13.66
CA ALA A 137 -3.10 -16.05 12.72
C ALA A 137 -1.61 -16.33 12.46
N SER A 138 -1.28 -17.58 12.12
CA SER A 138 0.03 -17.93 11.55
C SER A 138 0.26 -17.24 10.21
N SER A 139 1.53 -17.03 9.85
CA SER A 139 1.95 -16.43 8.57
C SER A 139 3.07 -17.25 7.93
N ALA A 140 3.43 -16.93 6.69
CA ALA A 140 4.56 -17.51 5.99
C ALA A 140 5.34 -16.40 5.27
N TRP A 141 6.65 -16.48 5.28
CA TRP A 141 7.53 -15.42 4.80
C TRP A 141 8.62 -15.96 3.87
N ILE A 142 9.02 -15.16 2.89
CA ILE A 142 10.03 -15.53 1.89
C ILE A 142 11.33 -14.77 2.13
N SER A 143 12.46 -15.48 2.05
CA SER A 143 13.82 -14.92 1.98
C SER A 143 14.67 -15.67 0.93
N LEU A 144 15.87 -15.15 0.64
CA LEU A 144 16.87 -15.79 -0.22
C LEU A 144 18.12 -16.13 0.59
N GLU A 145 18.70 -17.29 0.31
CA GLU A 145 20.03 -17.68 0.81
C GLU A 145 21.13 -17.38 -0.21
N ASP A 146 22.30 -16.99 0.31
CA ASP A 146 23.53 -16.78 -0.47
C ASP A 146 23.38 -15.75 -1.61
N CYS A 147 22.52 -14.76 -1.42
CA CYS A 147 22.27 -13.66 -2.35
C CYS A 147 22.47 -12.31 -1.64
N GLU A 148 23.09 -11.37 -2.33
CA GLU A 148 23.34 -10.02 -1.83
C GLU A 148 22.45 -9.00 -2.58
N PRO A 149 21.74 -8.11 -1.88
CA PRO A 149 20.94 -7.07 -2.50
C PRO A 149 21.84 -6.01 -3.16
N VAL A 150 21.54 -5.63 -4.40
CA VAL A 150 22.27 -4.61 -5.14
C VAL A 150 21.33 -3.45 -5.48
N TYR A 151 21.31 -2.46 -4.59
CA TYR A 151 20.46 -1.26 -4.68
C TYR A 151 20.65 -0.44 -5.98
N SER A 152 21.84 -0.48 -6.58
CA SER A 152 22.11 0.25 -7.82
C SER A 152 21.36 -0.28 -9.03
N THR A 153 20.99 -1.56 -8.99
CA THR A 153 20.28 -2.25 -10.07
C THR A 153 18.93 -2.77 -9.60
N SER A 154 18.53 -2.46 -8.36
CA SER A 154 17.24 -2.89 -7.80
C SER A 154 16.98 -4.39 -7.94
N THR A 155 18.01 -5.21 -7.73
CA THR A 155 17.97 -6.68 -7.85
C THR A 155 18.79 -7.36 -6.76
N ASN A 156 18.59 -8.66 -6.54
CA ASN A 156 19.49 -9.47 -5.72
C ASN A 156 20.45 -10.25 -6.62
N ILE A 157 21.74 -10.29 -6.25
CA ILE A 157 22.77 -11.01 -6.99
C ILE A 157 23.27 -12.19 -6.17
N CYS A 158 23.29 -13.38 -6.79
CA CYS A 158 23.77 -14.61 -6.17
C CYS A 158 24.91 -15.21 -7.01
N GLU A 159 25.98 -15.66 -6.36
CA GLU A 159 27.13 -16.31 -7.03
C GLU A 159 26.81 -17.75 -7.47
N THR A 160 25.81 -18.37 -6.85
CA THR A 160 25.32 -19.70 -7.22
C THR A 160 23.82 -19.63 -7.47
N ARG A 161 23.26 -20.68 -8.10
CA ARG A 161 21.82 -20.74 -8.37
C ARG A 161 21.05 -20.47 -7.06
N PRO A 162 20.15 -19.47 -7.00
CA PRO A 162 19.54 -19.05 -5.75
C PRO A 162 18.72 -20.14 -5.05
N THR A 163 18.71 -20.11 -3.72
CA THR A 163 17.82 -20.92 -2.89
C THR A 163 16.77 -20.00 -2.28
N ILE A 164 15.50 -20.26 -2.53
CA ILE A 164 14.40 -19.60 -1.82
C ILE A 164 14.17 -20.30 -0.49
N VAL A 165 13.88 -19.51 0.54
CA VAL A 165 13.50 -20.00 1.86
C VAL A 165 12.13 -19.46 2.19
N ILE A 166 11.20 -20.36 2.49
CA ILE A 166 9.84 -20.03 2.94
C ILE A 166 9.73 -20.48 4.40
N GLU A 167 9.59 -19.54 5.31
CA GLU A 167 9.51 -19.78 6.75
C GLU A 167 8.14 -19.42 7.30
N GLY A 168 7.45 -20.41 7.88
CA GLY A 168 6.23 -20.19 8.61
C GLY A 168 6.49 -19.57 9.98
N GLN A 169 5.66 -18.62 10.38
CA GLN A 169 5.69 -17.98 11.70
C GLN A 169 4.39 -18.23 12.47
N GLU A 170 4.54 -18.73 13.69
CA GLU A 170 3.43 -18.97 14.62
C GLU A 170 3.49 -17.96 15.78
N PRO A 171 2.54 -17.01 15.87
CA PRO A 171 2.54 -16.00 16.93
C PRO A 171 2.08 -16.55 18.30
N LEU A 172 1.37 -17.69 18.36
CA LEU A 172 0.88 -18.24 19.61
C LEU A 172 1.99 -19.00 20.36
N PRO A 173 2.21 -18.73 21.66
CA PRO A 173 3.38 -19.25 22.39
C PRO A 173 3.38 -20.76 22.62
N ASN A 174 2.23 -21.42 22.49
CA ASN A 174 2.09 -22.87 22.70
C ASN A 174 1.88 -23.63 21.39
N GLU A 175 1.90 -22.93 20.26
CA GLU A 175 1.70 -23.51 18.94
C GLU A 175 3.00 -23.41 18.13
N THR A 176 3.12 -24.24 17.10
CA THR A 176 4.26 -24.24 16.19
C THR A 176 3.80 -24.51 14.76
N ILE A 177 4.61 -24.08 13.78
CA ILE A 177 4.38 -24.45 12.39
C ILE A 177 4.84 -25.89 12.17
N ILE A 178 3.95 -26.69 11.59
CA ILE A 178 4.16 -28.13 11.33
C ILE A 178 4.51 -28.43 9.88
N ARG A 179 4.09 -27.54 8.96
CA ARG A 179 4.26 -27.76 7.53
C ARG A 179 4.15 -26.45 6.76
N VAL A 180 4.94 -26.32 5.71
CA VAL A 180 4.81 -25.27 4.69
C VAL A 180 4.51 -25.94 3.36
N GLU A 181 3.53 -25.42 2.63
CA GLU A 181 3.11 -25.91 1.32
C GLU A 181 2.97 -24.75 0.34
N GLY A 182 2.96 -25.08 -0.94
CA GLY A 182 2.78 -24.08 -1.98
C GLY A 182 2.81 -24.65 -3.39
N THR A 183 2.72 -23.77 -4.37
CA THR A 183 2.89 -24.09 -5.78
C THR A 183 3.93 -23.15 -6.40
N TYR A 184 4.80 -23.67 -7.26
CA TYR A 184 5.74 -22.88 -8.07
C TYR A 184 5.45 -23.16 -9.55
N ASN A 185 4.97 -22.15 -10.28
CA ASN A 185 4.42 -22.30 -11.63
C ASN A 185 3.40 -23.45 -11.76
N GLY A 186 2.58 -23.63 -10.72
CA GLY A 186 1.57 -24.69 -10.64
C GLY A 186 2.11 -26.09 -10.28
N GLU A 187 3.42 -26.25 -10.08
CA GLU A 187 4.00 -27.47 -9.51
C GLU A 187 3.96 -27.41 -7.98
N GLU A 188 3.28 -28.38 -7.36
CA GLU A 188 3.13 -28.43 -5.91
C GLU A 188 4.46 -28.78 -5.21
N PHE A 189 4.72 -28.10 -4.09
CA PHE A 189 5.77 -28.48 -3.15
C PHE A 189 5.23 -28.49 -1.73
N PHE A 190 5.78 -29.36 -0.89
CA PHE A 190 5.47 -29.41 0.52
C PHE A 190 6.71 -29.83 1.31
N CYS A 191 6.89 -29.22 2.48
CA CYS A 191 7.99 -29.49 3.38
C CYS A 191 7.42 -29.96 4.73
N GLU A 192 7.44 -31.29 4.94
CA GLU A 192 6.95 -31.92 6.18
C GLU A 192 7.97 -31.78 7.33
N ASP A 193 7.47 -31.89 8.56
CA ASP A 193 8.25 -31.93 9.81
C ASP A 193 9.18 -30.72 10.05
N THR A 194 8.97 -29.64 9.31
CA THR A 194 9.70 -28.38 9.43
C THR A 194 8.78 -27.21 9.12
N GLY A 195 8.92 -26.11 9.88
CA GLY A 195 8.28 -24.84 9.55
C GLY A 195 8.99 -24.07 8.43
N ILE A 196 9.91 -24.71 7.71
CA ILE A 196 10.81 -24.07 6.73
C ILE A 196 10.89 -24.92 5.48
N CYS A 197 10.57 -24.34 4.34
CA CYS A 197 10.75 -24.97 3.04
C CYS A 197 11.87 -24.29 2.26
N LYS A 198 12.78 -25.09 1.69
CA LYS A 198 13.92 -24.58 0.90
C LYS A 198 14.06 -25.33 -0.40
N PHE A 199 14.16 -24.62 -1.51
CA PHE A 199 14.47 -25.23 -2.80
C PHE A 199 15.25 -24.27 -3.70
N ARG A 200 15.98 -24.84 -4.66
CA ARG A 200 16.74 -24.07 -5.65
C ARG A 200 15.76 -23.57 -6.72
N LEU A 201 15.76 -22.27 -6.97
CA LEU A 201 14.90 -21.69 -8.00
C LEU A 201 15.47 -22.03 -9.39
N PRO A 202 14.63 -22.49 -10.33
CA PRO A 202 15.02 -22.61 -11.73
C PRO A 202 15.14 -21.22 -12.38
N GLU A 203 15.85 -21.16 -13.50
CA GLU A 203 15.85 -19.97 -14.37
C GLU A 203 14.44 -19.74 -14.93
N THR A 204 14.05 -18.47 -15.05
CA THR A 204 12.74 -18.06 -15.56
C THR A 204 12.91 -17.28 -16.88
N ASP A 205 11.81 -16.87 -17.49
CA ASP A 205 11.82 -15.80 -18.48
C ASP A 205 11.75 -14.41 -17.79
N GLU A 206 11.59 -13.35 -18.60
CA GLU A 206 11.50 -11.96 -18.12
C GLU A 206 10.26 -11.69 -17.27
N ASP A 207 9.19 -12.48 -17.44
CA ASP A 207 7.94 -12.38 -16.70
C ASP A 207 8.00 -13.10 -15.34
N GLY A 208 9.00 -13.95 -15.14
CA GLY A 208 9.22 -14.67 -13.89
C GLY A 208 8.28 -15.86 -13.72
N ALA A 209 8.15 -16.31 -12.48
CA ALA A 209 7.37 -17.47 -12.08
C ALA A 209 6.43 -17.12 -10.93
N ASN A 210 5.22 -17.66 -10.96
CA ASN A 210 4.25 -17.51 -9.87
C ASN A 210 4.59 -18.49 -8.75
N LEU A 211 4.52 -17.99 -7.51
CA LEU A 211 4.73 -18.75 -6.30
C LEU A 211 3.58 -18.49 -5.33
N GLU A 212 2.81 -19.51 -5.01
CA GLU A 212 1.81 -19.49 -3.94
C GLU A 212 2.34 -20.28 -2.76
N PHE A 213 2.10 -19.82 -1.53
CA PHE A 213 2.61 -20.50 -0.33
C PHE A 213 1.80 -20.18 0.92
N TRP A 214 1.76 -21.13 1.86
CA TRP A 214 1.09 -21.00 3.15
C TRP A 214 1.70 -21.93 4.19
N ALA A 215 1.38 -21.71 5.46
CA ALA A 215 1.88 -22.49 6.59
C ALA A 215 0.74 -23.13 7.39
N TYR A 216 0.95 -24.35 7.90
CA TYR A 216 0.04 -25.04 8.81
C TYR A 216 0.56 -25.00 10.24
N SER A 217 -0.35 -24.84 11.19
CA SER A 217 -0.04 -24.78 12.62
C SER A 217 -0.52 -26.01 13.38
N THR A 218 0.14 -26.30 14.50
CA THR A 218 -0.36 -27.26 15.52
C THR A 218 -1.73 -26.88 16.07
N TYR A 219 -2.16 -25.61 15.94
CA TYR A 219 -3.50 -25.17 16.33
C TYR A 219 -4.61 -25.89 15.55
N GLY A 220 -4.29 -26.41 14.36
CA GLY A 220 -5.23 -27.15 13.50
C GLY A 220 -5.77 -26.35 12.32
N ASP A 221 -5.17 -25.21 12.02
CA ASP A 221 -5.52 -24.33 10.91
C ASP A 221 -4.30 -24.00 10.03
N SER A 222 -4.48 -23.07 9.08
CA SER A 222 -3.41 -22.58 8.22
C SER A 222 -3.38 -21.05 8.19
N SER A 223 -2.26 -20.49 7.75
CA SER A 223 -2.25 -19.11 7.26
C SER A 223 -3.20 -18.97 6.06
N ILE A 224 -3.44 -17.72 5.67
CA ILE A 224 -3.94 -17.44 4.32
C ILE A 224 -2.90 -17.90 3.28
N VAL A 225 -3.35 -18.04 2.03
CA VAL A 225 -2.44 -18.19 0.88
C VAL A 225 -1.81 -16.84 0.60
N TYR A 226 -0.49 -16.84 0.47
CA TYR A 226 0.28 -15.70 0.02
C TYR A 226 0.78 -15.94 -1.39
N ASP A 227 0.89 -14.86 -2.16
CA ASP A 227 1.36 -14.86 -3.52
C ASP A 227 2.72 -14.15 -3.62
N ALA A 228 3.53 -14.62 -4.56
CA ALA A 228 4.78 -14.01 -4.96
C ALA A 228 5.03 -14.23 -6.45
N ARG A 229 5.73 -13.29 -7.07
CA ARG A 229 6.38 -13.52 -8.37
C ARG A 229 7.89 -13.51 -8.19
N VAL A 230 8.55 -14.49 -8.80
CA VAL A 230 9.98 -14.70 -8.67
C VAL A 230 10.60 -14.73 -10.05
N ARG A 231 11.51 -13.80 -10.35
CA ARG A 231 12.28 -13.80 -11.60
C ARG A 231 13.72 -14.18 -11.33
N VAL A 232 14.24 -15.14 -12.08
CA VAL A 232 15.61 -15.64 -11.97
C VAL A 232 16.27 -15.63 -13.34
N GLN A 233 17.26 -14.75 -13.52
CA GLN A 233 17.98 -14.58 -14.77
C GLN A 233 19.46 -14.89 -14.58
N LEU A 234 20.05 -15.64 -15.51
CA LEU A 234 21.49 -15.84 -15.57
C LEU A 234 22.10 -14.73 -16.44
N VAL A 235 22.91 -13.86 -15.85
CA VAL A 235 23.48 -12.70 -16.55
C VAL A 235 24.99 -12.86 -16.71
N ASP A 236 25.45 -12.72 -17.95
CA ASP A 236 26.86 -12.56 -18.28
C ASP A 236 27.21 -11.07 -18.28
N THR A 237 27.90 -10.62 -17.23
CA THR A 237 28.35 -9.22 -17.09
C THR A 237 29.69 -8.96 -17.79
N GLY A 238 30.18 -9.90 -18.60
CA GLY A 238 31.41 -9.79 -19.37
C GLY A 238 32.67 -10.25 -18.63
N ASP A 239 32.53 -10.90 -17.47
CA ASP A 239 33.62 -11.63 -16.81
C ASP A 239 33.59 -13.11 -17.26
N PRO A 240 34.60 -13.60 -18.00
CA PRO A 240 34.62 -14.97 -18.50
C PRO A 240 34.69 -16.05 -17.40
N ASP A 241 35.00 -15.67 -16.14
CA ASP A 241 35.14 -16.60 -15.02
C ASP A 241 33.97 -16.54 -14.01
N GLN A 242 33.01 -15.63 -14.16
CA GLN A 242 31.85 -15.51 -13.26
C GLN A 242 30.54 -15.15 -14.01
N LEU A 243 29.58 -16.08 -13.95
CA LEU A 243 28.18 -15.80 -14.26
C LEU A 243 27.43 -15.49 -12.96
N TYR A 244 26.60 -14.44 -12.98
CA TYR A 244 25.81 -14.05 -11.81
C TYR A 244 24.34 -14.39 -12.01
N TRP A 245 23.68 -14.82 -10.93
CA TRP A 245 22.24 -15.00 -10.90
C TRP A 245 21.58 -13.73 -10.38
N TYR A 246 20.71 -13.13 -11.18
CA TYR A 246 19.87 -12.01 -10.81
C TYR A 246 18.53 -12.55 -10.34
N VAL A 247 18.08 -12.10 -9.17
CA VAL A 247 16.85 -12.58 -8.54
C VAL A 247 16.01 -11.41 -8.05
N ASP A 248 14.80 -11.34 -8.58
CA ASP A 248 13.81 -10.35 -8.19
C ASP A 248 12.59 -11.08 -7.62
N ILE A 249 12.09 -10.59 -6.49
CA ILE A 249 10.94 -11.16 -5.81
C ILE A 249 9.94 -10.03 -5.57
N LEU A 250 8.72 -10.22 -6.05
CA LEU A 250 7.57 -9.36 -5.74
C LEU A 250 6.66 -10.11 -4.79
N SER A 251 6.54 -9.66 -3.54
CA SER A 251 5.65 -10.27 -2.55
C SER A 251 5.49 -9.38 -1.33
N SER A 252 4.26 -9.34 -0.79
CA SER A 252 3.99 -8.72 0.50
C SER A 252 4.62 -9.46 1.68
N GLN A 253 5.13 -10.67 1.49
CA GLN A 253 5.81 -11.47 2.53
C GLN A 253 7.32 -11.61 2.28
N TRP A 254 7.90 -10.73 1.47
CA TRP A 254 9.35 -10.68 1.27
C TRP A 254 10.07 -10.11 2.50
N GLN A 255 11.05 -10.84 3.03
CA GLN A 255 11.86 -10.44 4.19
C GLN A 255 13.22 -9.83 3.82
N GLY A 256 13.62 -9.88 2.55
CA GLY A 256 14.83 -9.21 2.12
C GLY A 256 14.64 -7.70 2.02
N HIS A 257 15.68 -7.00 1.57
CA HIS A 257 15.63 -5.56 1.44
C HIS A 257 14.65 -5.13 0.33
N VAL A 258 14.05 -3.93 0.49
CA VAL A 258 13.14 -3.34 -0.50
C VAL A 258 13.95 -3.03 -1.75
N VAL A 259 13.79 -3.83 -2.80
CA VAL A 259 14.69 -3.77 -3.97
C VAL A 259 14.23 -2.71 -4.97
N ALA A 260 12.92 -2.46 -5.09
CA ALA A 260 12.36 -1.37 -5.89
C ALA A 260 10.93 -1.05 -5.44
N SER A 261 10.70 0.11 -4.82
CA SER A 261 9.33 0.54 -4.47
C SER A 261 8.40 0.50 -5.67
N CYS A 262 7.12 0.27 -5.40
CA CYS A 262 6.02 0.28 -6.38
C CYS A 262 6.02 -0.90 -7.36
N SER A 263 7.11 -1.67 -7.46
CA SER A 263 7.17 -2.89 -8.27
C SER A 263 6.11 -3.90 -7.85
N ASP A 264 5.94 -4.09 -6.54
CA ASP A 264 4.90 -4.96 -5.97
C ASP A 264 3.49 -4.44 -6.33
N SER A 265 3.26 -3.14 -6.15
CA SER A 265 1.97 -2.49 -6.40
C SER A 265 1.58 -2.48 -7.87
N TRP A 266 2.57 -2.45 -8.76
CA TRP A 266 2.38 -2.52 -10.19
C TRP A 266 2.44 -3.93 -10.75
N ASP A 267 2.87 -4.89 -9.94
CA ASP A 267 3.13 -6.26 -10.38
C ASP A 267 4.07 -6.30 -11.61
N VAL A 268 5.20 -5.58 -11.50
CA VAL A 268 6.18 -5.44 -12.59
C VAL A 268 7.60 -5.48 -12.06
N PHE A 269 8.45 -6.27 -12.71
CA PHE A 269 9.87 -6.27 -12.39
C PHE A 269 10.59 -5.08 -13.06
N PRO A 270 11.64 -4.52 -12.43
CA PRO A 270 12.59 -3.66 -13.13
C PRO A 270 13.22 -4.38 -14.36
N PRO A 271 13.85 -3.67 -15.31
CA PRO A 271 14.57 -4.31 -16.40
C PRO A 271 15.67 -5.27 -15.91
N VAL A 272 15.92 -6.37 -16.64
CA VAL A 272 17.02 -7.29 -16.36
C VAL A 272 18.34 -6.54 -16.51
N GLY A 273 19.24 -6.66 -15.53
CA GLY A 273 20.47 -5.87 -15.46
C GLY A 273 20.30 -4.52 -14.74
N GLY A 274 19.07 -4.15 -14.38
CA GLY A 274 18.73 -3.03 -13.51
C GLY A 274 18.00 -1.89 -14.22
N ALA A 275 17.38 -1.03 -13.41
CA ALA A 275 16.70 0.18 -13.87
C ALA A 275 17.69 1.19 -14.50
N PRO A 276 17.22 2.07 -15.40
CA PRO A 276 18.03 3.15 -15.96
C PRO A 276 18.64 4.03 -14.86
N GLN A 277 19.71 4.75 -15.19
CA GLN A 277 20.51 5.48 -14.18
C GLN A 277 19.66 6.41 -13.32
N TRP A 278 18.70 7.15 -13.88
CA TRP A 278 17.84 8.07 -13.10
C TRP A 278 16.93 7.36 -12.07
N LEU A 279 16.70 6.05 -12.23
CA LEU A 279 16.00 5.17 -11.29
C LEU A 279 16.95 4.29 -10.44
N SER A 280 18.24 4.64 -10.35
CA SER A 280 19.21 3.89 -9.55
C SER A 280 19.48 4.51 -8.17
N THR A 281 19.83 3.65 -7.21
CA THR A 281 20.34 4.05 -5.90
C THR A 281 21.83 3.68 -5.79
N PRO A 282 22.76 4.66 -5.80
CA PRO A 282 24.19 4.37 -5.74
C PRO A 282 24.60 3.76 -4.41
N ARG A 283 25.80 3.19 -4.34
CA ARG A 283 26.32 2.58 -3.11
C ARG A 283 26.75 3.63 -2.10
N GLU A 284 27.35 4.71 -2.59
CA GLU A 284 27.91 5.81 -1.80
C GLU A 284 27.25 7.15 -2.15
N SER A 285 27.07 8.01 -1.14
CA SER A 285 26.41 9.30 -1.29
C SER A 285 27.15 10.25 -2.23
N GLY A 286 28.49 10.20 -2.25
CA GLY A 286 29.31 11.01 -3.15
C GLY A 286 29.04 10.76 -4.65
N GLN A 287 28.39 9.65 -5.01
CA GLN A 287 27.97 9.36 -6.38
C GLN A 287 26.66 10.08 -6.79
N LEU A 288 25.95 10.69 -5.83
CA LEU A 288 24.82 11.59 -6.06
C LEU A 288 25.25 13.05 -6.26
N SER A 289 26.49 13.37 -5.88
CA SER A 289 26.97 14.74 -5.88
C SER A 289 27.01 15.33 -7.28
N SER A 290 26.59 16.59 -7.38
CA SER A 290 26.53 17.38 -8.61
C SER A 290 27.17 18.75 -8.42
N ASP A 291 27.60 19.40 -9.50
CA ASP A 291 28.19 20.75 -9.50
C ASP A 291 27.35 21.74 -10.33
N ILE A 292 26.05 21.46 -10.45
CA ILE A 292 25.13 22.24 -11.29
C ILE A 292 25.03 23.67 -10.73
N PRO A 293 25.25 24.71 -11.56
CA PRO A 293 25.19 26.10 -11.13
C PRO A 293 23.74 26.60 -11.07
N TYR A 294 23.00 26.13 -10.07
CA TYR A 294 21.59 26.47 -9.85
C TYR A 294 21.41 27.98 -9.61
N THR A 295 20.73 28.65 -10.55
CA THR A 295 20.57 30.10 -10.55
C THR A 295 19.62 30.58 -9.46
N TYR A 296 18.55 29.84 -9.16
CA TYR A 296 17.61 30.17 -8.10
C TYR A 296 18.25 29.98 -6.73
N LEU A 297 18.99 28.88 -6.54
CA LEU A 297 19.72 28.64 -5.30
C LEU A 297 20.80 29.72 -5.08
N ALA A 298 21.59 30.03 -6.10
CA ALA A 298 22.61 31.08 -6.02
C ALA A 298 22.00 32.44 -5.63
N ALA A 299 20.87 32.82 -6.24
CA ALA A 299 20.17 34.05 -5.89
C ALA A 299 19.75 34.07 -4.41
N ASN A 300 19.16 32.99 -3.90
CA ASN A 300 18.74 32.91 -2.50
C ASN A 300 19.94 32.97 -1.54
N LEU A 301 21.04 32.28 -1.85
CA LEU A 301 22.25 32.31 -1.02
C LEU A 301 22.85 33.72 -0.94
N ILE A 302 22.84 34.50 -2.03
CA ILE A 302 23.27 35.91 -2.01
C ILE A 302 22.28 36.76 -1.20
N LEU A 303 20.98 36.63 -1.46
CA LEU A 303 19.94 37.44 -0.81
C LEU A 303 19.90 37.24 0.72
N GLN A 304 20.14 36.02 1.18
CA GLN A 304 20.20 35.69 2.61
C GLN A 304 21.58 35.95 3.24
N GLY A 305 22.53 36.48 2.46
CA GLY A 305 23.87 36.82 2.95
C GLY A 305 24.78 35.61 3.23
N ALA A 306 24.42 34.41 2.75
CA ALA A 306 25.30 33.25 2.80
C ALA A 306 26.50 33.40 1.86
N VAL A 307 26.35 34.17 0.77
CA VAL A 307 27.41 34.50 -0.18
C VAL A 307 27.56 36.03 -0.27
N ASP A 308 28.77 36.53 -0.06
CA ASP A 308 29.11 37.93 -0.32
C ASP A 308 29.50 38.13 -1.78
N ALA A 309 28.56 38.63 -2.59
CA ALA A 309 28.77 39.02 -3.97
C ALA A 309 28.94 40.54 -4.15
N GLY A 310 29.34 41.27 -3.09
CA GLY A 310 29.51 42.74 -3.14
C GLY A 310 30.57 43.24 -4.12
N SER A 311 31.49 42.36 -4.56
CA SER A 311 32.46 42.68 -5.62
C SER A 311 31.88 42.62 -7.03
N CYS A 312 30.69 42.01 -7.19
CA CYS A 312 29.99 41.91 -8.45
C CYS A 312 29.14 43.16 -8.74
N PRO A 313 28.92 43.49 -10.02
CA PRO A 313 27.90 44.46 -10.41
C PRO A 313 26.55 44.13 -9.75
N ASP A 314 25.90 45.16 -9.21
CA ASP A 314 24.60 45.07 -8.52
C ASP A 314 24.56 44.01 -7.39
N GLY A 315 25.70 43.76 -6.73
CA GLY A 315 25.81 42.75 -5.68
C GLY A 315 25.63 41.32 -6.18
N GLY A 316 25.88 41.06 -7.47
CA GLY A 316 25.72 39.74 -8.08
C GLY A 316 24.29 39.42 -8.54
N LEU A 317 23.36 40.38 -8.46
CA LEU A 317 21.97 40.20 -8.86
C LEU A 317 21.62 41.03 -10.10
N ALA A 318 20.49 40.72 -10.70
CA ALA A 318 19.84 41.42 -11.80
C ALA A 318 18.40 41.79 -11.37
N PRO A 319 17.70 42.68 -12.12
CA PRO A 319 16.31 43.02 -11.81
C PRO A 319 15.41 41.79 -11.62
N GLY A 320 14.57 41.82 -10.60
CA GLY A 320 13.73 40.67 -10.23
C GLY A 320 14.41 39.66 -9.29
N ASN A 321 15.51 40.05 -8.63
CA ASN A 321 16.27 39.20 -7.70
C ASN A 321 16.83 37.92 -8.35
N VAL A 322 17.09 37.97 -9.65
CA VAL A 322 17.73 36.87 -10.39
C VAL A 322 19.24 37.03 -10.29
N VAL A 323 19.98 35.93 -10.12
CA VAL A 323 21.45 35.99 -10.09
C VAL A 323 22.01 36.37 -11.47
N ASN A 324 23.01 37.25 -11.50
CA ASN A 324 23.76 37.56 -12.72
C ASN A 324 25.00 36.65 -12.86
N GLN A 325 25.68 36.68 -14.01
CA GLN A 325 26.82 35.78 -14.27
C GLN A 325 27.93 35.90 -13.20
N CYS A 326 28.24 37.12 -12.75
CA CYS A 326 29.25 37.33 -11.71
C CYS A 326 28.80 36.74 -10.36
N GLY A 327 27.53 36.96 -9.97
CA GLY A 327 26.96 36.38 -8.76
C GLY A 327 26.92 34.86 -8.80
N LEU A 328 26.65 34.26 -9.97
CA LEU A 328 26.65 32.82 -10.15
C LEU A 328 28.04 32.23 -9.95
N GLU A 329 29.07 32.90 -10.49
CA GLU A 329 30.47 32.52 -10.30
C GLU A 329 30.90 32.68 -8.83
N ALA A 330 30.53 33.79 -8.19
CA ALA A 330 30.82 34.05 -6.78
C ALA A 330 30.15 33.03 -5.84
N SER A 331 28.98 32.52 -6.22
CA SER A 331 28.20 31.56 -5.42
C SER A 331 28.56 30.10 -5.69
N ARG A 332 29.44 29.81 -6.66
CA ARG A 332 29.62 28.46 -7.21
C ARG A 332 29.99 27.41 -6.15
N GLU A 333 30.90 27.75 -5.24
CA GLU A 333 31.30 26.86 -4.15
C GLU A 333 30.16 26.62 -3.16
N ALA A 334 29.48 27.69 -2.72
CA ALA A 334 28.36 27.60 -1.79
C ALA A 334 27.19 26.80 -2.37
N VAL A 335 26.88 26.98 -3.66
CA VAL A 335 25.88 26.20 -4.40
C VAL A 335 26.26 24.72 -4.46
N GLY A 336 27.54 24.40 -4.69
CA GLY A 336 28.04 23.02 -4.68
C GLY A 336 27.93 22.35 -3.31
N ILE A 337 28.27 23.07 -2.24
CA ILE A 337 28.13 22.56 -0.86
C ILE A 337 26.65 22.36 -0.53
N TRP A 338 25.82 23.38 -0.82
CA TRP A 338 24.41 23.37 -0.45
C TRP A 338 23.61 22.28 -1.16
N GLN A 339 23.80 22.10 -2.47
CA GLN A 339 23.05 21.11 -3.23
C GLN A 339 23.37 19.67 -2.80
N ASN A 340 24.58 19.42 -2.29
CA ASN A 340 25.07 18.07 -1.96
C ASN A 340 24.98 17.73 -0.46
N GLN A 341 24.62 18.67 0.40
CA GLN A 341 24.47 18.41 1.84
C GLN A 341 23.37 17.38 2.16
N PHE A 342 22.43 17.16 1.22
CA PHE A 342 21.33 16.21 1.37
C PHE A 342 21.67 14.80 0.86
N ASP A 343 22.82 14.57 0.22
CA ASP A 343 23.13 13.32 -0.49
C ASP A 343 23.12 12.09 0.42
N GLU A 344 23.71 12.18 1.62
CA GLU A 344 23.72 11.09 2.58
C GLU A 344 22.31 10.75 3.08
N LEU A 345 21.50 11.78 3.33
CA LEU A 345 20.13 11.60 3.77
C LEU A 345 19.24 11.03 2.67
N ILE A 346 19.36 11.54 1.43
CA ILE A 346 18.65 11.00 0.25
C ILE A 346 19.00 9.52 0.06
N LEU A 347 20.28 9.16 0.18
CA LEU A 347 20.71 7.78 0.08
C LEU A 347 20.11 6.91 1.19
N SER A 348 20.10 7.39 2.44
CA SER A 348 19.50 6.66 3.56
C SER A 348 18.00 6.48 3.38
N VAL A 349 17.29 7.52 2.96
CA VAL A 349 15.84 7.47 2.70
C VAL A 349 15.56 6.48 1.58
N ALA A 350 16.30 6.54 0.47
CA ALA A 350 16.15 5.61 -0.64
C ALA A 350 16.33 4.14 -0.24
N LYS A 351 17.30 3.84 0.64
CA LYS A 351 17.50 2.47 1.16
C LYS A 351 16.36 1.99 2.06
N ASN A 352 15.72 2.91 2.79
CA ASN A 352 14.66 2.59 3.73
C ASN A 352 13.29 2.47 3.04
N THR A 353 13.01 3.34 2.08
CA THR A 353 11.70 3.40 1.40
C THR A 353 11.68 2.59 0.11
N GLY A 354 12.85 2.37 -0.50
CA GLY A 354 13.03 1.76 -1.83
C GLY A 354 12.91 2.74 -3.01
N VAL A 355 12.58 4.02 -2.75
CA VAL A 355 12.43 5.04 -3.80
C VAL A 355 13.82 5.40 -4.32
N PRO A 356 14.09 5.40 -5.63
CA PRO A 356 15.44 5.61 -6.14
C PRO A 356 16.07 6.93 -5.69
N ALA A 357 17.32 6.87 -5.21
CA ALA A 357 18.02 8.04 -4.69
C ALA A 357 18.26 9.11 -5.77
N ARG A 358 18.57 8.70 -7.01
CA ARG A 358 18.74 9.64 -8.12
C ARG A 358 17.43 10.30 -8.54
N LEU A 359 16.31 9.57 -8.48
CA LEU A 359 14.99 10.13 -8.69
C LEU A 359 14.71 11.24 -7.68
N LEU A 360 14.92 10.98 -6.38
CA LEU A 360 14.73 12.00 -5.33
C LEU A 360 15.66 13.20 -5.50
N LYS A 361 16.94 12.97 -5.84
CA LYS A 361 17.91 14.03 -6.10
C LYS A 361 17.47 14.90 -7.28
N ASN A 362 17.06 14.29 -8.39
CA ASN A 362 16.60 14.98 -9.59
C ASN A 362 15.28 15.73 -9.34
N LEU A 363 14.38 15.15 -8.55
CA LEU A 363 13.14 15.79 -8.10
C LEU A 363 13.45 17.09 -7.35
N PHE A 364 14.29 17.07 -6.32
CA PHE A 364 14.61 18.28 -5.55
C PHE A 364 15.41 19.31 -6.36
N ALA A 365 16.27 18.85 -7.27
CA ALA A 365 16.93 19.71 -8.24
C ALA A 365 15.92 20.46 -9.10
N ARG A 366 14.89 19.77 -9.61
CA ARG A 366 13.88 20.34 -10.50
C ARG A 366 12.89 21.24 -9.78
N GLU A 367 12.47 20.87 -8.58
CA GLU A 367 11.41 21.52 -7.82
C GLU A 367 11.88 22.79 -7.12
N SER A 368 13.00 22.71 -6.41
CA SER A 368 13.44 23.79 -5.52
C SER A 368 14.87 24.24 -5.79
N GLN A 369 15.60 23.55 -6.66
CA GLN A 369 17.05 23.67 -6.77
C GLN A 369 17.71 23.54 -5.38
N PHE A 370 17.17 22.64 -4.55
CA PHE A 370 17.57 22.40 -3.15
C PHE A 370 17.33 23.57 -2.17
N TRP A 371 16.52 24.56 -2.51
CA TRP A 371 16.10 25.60 -1.56
C TRP A 371 14.81 25.17 -0.82
N PRO A 372 14.87 24.84 0.49
CA PRO A 372 13.75 24.19 1.19
C PRO A 372 12.64 25.16 1.65
N GLY A 373 12.72 26.43 1.27
CA GLY A 373 11.73 27.46 1.62
C GLY A 373 10.54 27.54 0.66
N ILE A 374 9.71 28.57 0.85
CA ILE A 374 8.55 28.84 -0.03
C ILE A 374 9.00 29.32 -1.41
N TYR A 375 8.44 28.74 -2.47
CA TYR A 375 8.63 29.19 -3.84
C TYR A 375 7.46 30.10 -4.30
N GLN A 376 7.79 31.28 -4.83
CA GLN A 376 6.89 32.19 -5.59
C GLN A 376 5.49 32.48 -5.01
N ALA A 377 5.29 32.37 -3.70
CA ALA A 377 4.00 32.60 -3.02
C ALA A 377 2.81 31.77 -3.56
N ALA A 378 3.08 30.66 -4.27
CA ALA A 378 2.06 29.82 -4.92
C ALA A 378 1.37 28.82 -3.98
N GLY A 379 1.90 28.66 -2.76
CA GLY A 379 1.39 27.70 -1.76
C GLY A 379 2.20 26.40 -1.69
N ASP A 380 3.18 26.23 -2.58
CA ASP A 380 4.07 25.08 -2.64
C ASP A 380 5.27 25.27 -1.69
N VAL A 381 5.66 24.21 -0.97
CA VAL A 381 6.63 24.29 0.14
C VAL A 381 7.64 23.15 0.16
N GLY A 382 8.85 23.45 0.62
CA GLY A 382 9.87 22.43 0.87
C GLY A 382 10.67 22.02 -0.38
N LEU A 383 11.57 21.06 -0.20
CA LEU A 383 12.49 20.61 -1.25
C LEU A 383 11.80 20.09 -2.51
N GLY A 384 10.65 19.43 -2.35
CA GLY A 384 9.83 18.90 -3.44
C GLY A 384 8.54 19.69 -3.69
N GLN A 385 8.39 20.89 -3.13
CA GLN A 385 7.26 21.80 -3.41
C GLN A 385 5.86 21.17 -3.17
N LEU A 386 5.63 20.63 -1.96
CA LEU A 386 4.37 19.98 -1.60
C LEU A 386 3.20 20.97 -1.56
N THR A 387 2.05 20.58 -2.10
CA THR A 387 0.80 21.35 -2.07
C THR A 387 -0.24 20.68 -1.16
N GLU A 388 -1.33 21.38 -0.80
CA GLU A 388 -2.44 20.71 -0.09
C GLU A 388 -3.02 19.53 -0.89
N ASN A 389 -3.03 19.59 -2.23
CA ASN A 389 -3.49 18.48 -3.06
C ASN A 389 -2.46 17.33 -3.08
N GLY A 390 -1.17 17.63 -3.13
CA GLY A 390 -0.12 16.61 -2.98
C GLY A 390 -0.15 15.94 -1.61
N ALA A 391 -0.46 16.70 -0.56
CA ALA A 391 -0.68 16.17 0.78
C ALA A 391 -1.93 15.27 0.85
N ASP A 392 -3.02 15.63 0.16
CA ASP A 392 -4.20 14.76 0.02
C ASP A 392 -3.84 13.42 -0.62
N THR A 393 -3.13 13.45 -1.76
CA THR A 393 -2.64 12.24 -2.44
C THR A 393 -1.76 11.41 -1.50
N THR A 394 -0.84 12.05 -0.79
CA THR A 394 0.08 11.37 0.14
C THR A 394 -0.68 10.61 1.23
N LEU A 395 -1.59 11.28 1.92
CA LEU A 395 -2.35 10.71 3.04
C LEU A 395 -3.37 9.67 2.59
N PHE A 396 -3.93 9.83 1.38
CA PHE A 396 -4.91 8.90 0.84
C PHE A 396 -4.28 7.61 0.32
N TRP A 397 -3.21 7.70 -0.47
CA TRP A 397 -2.65 6.56 -1.19
C TRP A 397 -1.54 5.83 -0.43
N ASN A 398 -0.90 6.47 0.56
CA ASN A 398 0.10 5.83 1.41
C ASN A 398 -0.45 5.62 2.83
N ARG A 399 -1.21 4.53 3.00
CA ARG A 399 -1.84 4.17 4.29
C ARG A 399 -0.82 3.96 5.40
N SER A 400 0.34 3.38 5.09
CA SER A 400 1.41 3.15 6.07
C SER A 400 1.93 4.48 6.63
N PHE A 401 2.19 5.45 5.75
CA PHE A 401 2.59 6.79 6.16
C PHE A 401 1.48 7.50 6.93
N PHE A 402 0.23 7.45 6.45
CA PHE A 402 -0.91 8.05 7.17
C PHE A 402 -1.04 7.52 8.60
N ASN A 403 -0.94 6.20 8.79
CA ASN A 403 -1.04 5.57 10.12
C ASN A 403 0.06 6.03 11.08
N GLN A 404 1.23 6.41 10.57
CA GLN A 404 2.35 6.93 11.37
C GLN A 404 2.22 8.44 11.61
N PHE A 405 1.78 9.20 10.59
CA PHE A 405 1.72 10.65 10.63
C PHE A 405 0.51 11.19 11.41
N CYS A 406 -0.68 10.61 11.20
CA CYS A 406 -1.92 11.10 11.79
C CYS A 406 -1.86 11.21 13.34
N PRO A 407 -1.32 10.20 14.08
CA PRO A 407 -1.19 10.29 15.53
C PRO A 407 -0.23 11.38 16.05
N LEU A 408 0.60 11.98 15.18
CA LEU A 408 1.44 13.12 15.53
C LEU A 408 0.67 14.44 15.52
N VAL A 409 -0.49 14.46 14.86
CA VAL A 409 -1.32 15.65 14.68
C VAL A 409 -2.55 15.60 15.60
N MET A 410 -3.14 14.42 15.78
CA MET A 410 -4.42 14.26 16.47
C MET A 410 -4.55 12.89 17.17
N ASP A 411 -5.71 12.66 17.78
CA ASP A 411 -5.99 11.47 18.57
C ASP A 411 -5.95 10.18 17.73
N SER A 412 -5.31 9.14 18.27
CA SER A 412 -5.12 7.86 17.60
C SER A 412 -6.42 7.10 17.30
N GLU A 413 -7.47 7.28 18.10
CA GLU A 413 -8.77 6.64 17.89
C GLU A 413 -9.39 7.12 16.58
N LEU A 414 -9.34 8.43 16.34
CA LEU A 414 -9.83 9.06 15.12
C LEU A 414 -8.99 8.61 13.90
N CYS A 415 -7.67 8.54 14.03
CA CYS A 415 -6.81 8.04 12.96
C CYS A 415 -7.11 6.58 12.55
N GLY A 416 -7.65 5.77 13.47
CA GLY A 416 -8.03 4.38 13.22
C GLY A 416 -9.14 4.19 12.18
N GLU A 417 -9.92 5.23 11.89
CA GLU A 417 -10.97 5.21 10.86
C GLU A 417 -10.40 5.15 9.43
N GLY A 418 -9.16 5.60 9.24
CA GLY A 418 -8.50 5.73 7.93
C GLY A 418 -8.85 7.03 7.22
N TYR A 419 -7.88 7.61 6.50
CA TYR A 419 -7.95 8.96 5.93
C TYR A 419 -9.23 9.26 5.14
N ALA A 420 -9.66 8.33 4.27
CA ALA A 420 -10.82 8.50 3.41
C ALA A 420 -12.16 8.56 4.17
N ASN A 421 -12.22 8.04 5.40
CA ASN A 421 -13.42 7.99 6.22
C ASN A 421 -13.53 9.18 7.18
N LEU A 422 -12.47 9.98 7.32
CA LEU A 422 -12.46 11.17 8.17
C LEU A 422 -13.36 12.28 7.60
N ASP A 423 -13.90 13.12 8.49
CA ASP A 423 -14.60 14.33 8.10
C ASP A 423 -13.68 15.26 7.30
N LYS A 424 -14.27 16.03 6.37
CA LYS A 424 -13.51 16.92 5.47
C LYS A 424 -12.69 17.95 6.21
N GLU A 425 -13.19 18.47 7.31
CA GLU A 425 -12.49 19.43 8.17
C GLU A 425 -11.22 18.81 8.76
N ILE A 426 -11.28 17.55 9.18
CA ILE A 426 -10.14 16.79 9.72
C ILE A 426 -9.14 16.48 8.60
N GLN A 427 -9.60 16.08 7.41
CA GLN A 427 -8.73 15.89 6.25
C GLN A 427 -7.97 17.18 5.91
N VAL A 428 -8.66 18.34 5.90
CA VAL A 428 -8.02 19.64 5.67
C VAL A 428 -6.96 19.96 6.74
N GLU A 429 -7.23 19.65 8.00
CA GLU A 429 -6.27 19.84 9.09
C GLU A 429 -5.01 18.99 8.90
N LEU A 430 -5.16 17.69 8.59
CA LEU A 430 -4.04 16.79 8.32
C LEU A 430 -3.21 17.23 7.11
N ARG A 431 -3.87 17.64 6.01
CA ARG A 431 -3.17 18.14 4.82
C ARG A 431 -2.33 19.37 5.14
N ARG A 432 -2.89 20.32 5.90
CA ARG A 432 -2.16 21.52 6.33
C ARG A 432 -1.03 21.21 7.30
N ALA A 433 -1.23 20.26 8.21
CA ALA A 433 -0.18 19.79 9.11
C ALA A 433 0.98 19.18 8.32
N LEU A 434 0.68 18.36 7.31
CA LEU A 434 1.70 17.74 6.44
C LEU A 434 2.47 18.79 5.62
N VAL A 435 1.75 19.72 4.98
CA VAL A 435 2.34 20.87 4.28
C VAL A 435 3.23 21.70 5.23
N GLY A 436 2.75 21.97 6.44
CA GLY A 436 3.54 22.65 7.47
C GLY A 436 4.81 21.90 7.86
N SER A 437 4.76 20.57 7.92
CA SER A 437 5.90 19.72 8.27
C SER A 437 7.00 19.65 7.20
N VAL A 438 6.78 20.17 5.99
CA VAL A 438 7.83 20.23 4.97
C VAL A 438 8.29 21.66 4.67
N ASN A 439 7.69 22.66 5.31
CA ASN A 439 8.08 24.05 5.15
C ASN A 439 9.25 24.39 6.08
N ALA A 440 10.45 24.56 5.53
CA ALA A 440 11.62 24.93 6.30
C ALA A 440 11.74 26.44 6.59
N THR A 441 10.81 27.29 6.12
CA THR A 441 10.89 28.74 6.32
C THR A 441 10.75 29.10 7.80
N CYS A 442 11.70 29.87 8.34
CA CYS A 442 11.75 30.25 9.74
C CYS A 442 12.35 31.66 9.90
N GLU A 443 11.57 32.63 10.40
CA GLU A 443 11.99 34.05 10.49
C GLU A 443 13.21 34.28 11.38
N GLU A 444 13.33 33.51 12.46
CA GLU A 444 14.40 33.68 13.48
C GLU A 444 15.60 32.76 13.24
N CYS A 445 15.56 31.92 12.20
CA CYS A 445 16.63 30.95 11.92
C CYS A 445 17.74 31.55 11.04
N PRO A 446 18.98 31.05 11.12
CA PRO A 446 20.03 31.39 10.18
C PRO A 446 19.57 31.19 8.73
N LEU A 447 19.82 32.18 7.86
CA LEU A 447 19.39 32.20 6.46
C LEU A 447 17.86 32.14 6.23
N GLY A 448 17.06 32.33 7.29
CA GLY A 448 15.61 32.23 7.22
C GLY A 448 15.08 30.79 7.13
N LEU A 449 15.90 29.78 7.48
CA LEU A 449 15.58 28.37 7.27
C LEU A 449 15.87 27.49 8.50
N ASP A 450 14.95 26.60 8.84
CA ASP A 450 15.18 25.46 9.73
C ASP A 450 15.66 24.25 8.92
N LEU A 451 16.98 24.02 8.93
CA LEU A 451 17.56 22.88 8.23
C LEU A 451 17.13 21.53 8.81
N SER A 452 16.78 21.46 10.10
CA SER A 452 16.28 20.21 10.71
C SER A 452 14.95 19.82 10.07
N GLN A 453 14.07 20.81 9.85
CA GLN A 453 12.81 20.63 9.14
C GLN A 453 13.05 20.25 7.67
N ALA A 454 14.02 20.89 7.01
CA ALA A 454 14.41 20.53 5.64
C ALA A 454 14.87 19.07 5.54
N HIS A 455 15.70 18.60 6.49
CA HIS A 455 16.11 17.20 6.57
C HIS A 455 14.91 16.26 6.76
N PHE A 456 14.00 16.56 7.69
CA PHE A 456 12.78 15.77 7.88
C PHE A 456 11.95 15.65 6.58
N SER A 457 11.85 16.74 5.81
CA SER A 457 11.06 16.77 4.58
C SER A 457 11.52 15.78 3.50
N VAL A 458 12.81 15.38 3.49
CA VAL A 458 13.33 14.41 2.49
C VAL A 458 12.59 13.08 2.58
N GLY A 459 12.33 12.59 3.80
CA GLY A 459 11.56 11.38 4.02
C GLY A 459 10.10 11.54 3.58
N VAL A 460 9.47 12.66 3.92
CA VAL A 460 8.09 12.95 3.52
C VAL A 460 7.93 12.93 2.00
N PHE A 461 8.85 13.53 1.24
CA PHE A 461 8.77 13.51 -0.23
C PHE A 461 8.97 12.12 -0.83
N ALA A 462 9.75 11.23 -0.19
CA ALA A 462 9.81 9.83 -0.62
C ALA A 462 8.48 9.11 -0.39
N GLU A 463 7.81 9.35 0.74
CA GLU A 463 6.49 8.80 1.03
C GLU A 463 5.41 9.37 0.10
N THR A 464 5.52 10.63 -0.30
CA THR A 464 4.69 11.25 -1.34
C THR A 464 4.93 10.60 -2.71
N MET A 465 6.18 10.26 -3.06
CA MET A 465 6.46 9.53 -4.30
C MET A 465 5.83 8.14 -4.30
N ILE A 466 5.87 7.42 -3.18
CA ILE A 466 5.17 6.14 -3.02
C ILE A 466 3.66 6.33 -3.23
N ALA A 467 3.05 7.32 -2.58
CA ALA A 467 1.62 7.59 -2.77
C ALA A 467 1.25 7.88 -4.24
N ASN A 468 2.10 8.63 -4.96
CA ASN A 468 1.87 8.92 -6.37
C ASN A 468 2.04 7.68 -7.26
N CYS A 469 2.95 6.77 -6.91
CA CYS A 469 3.16 5.54 -7.68
C CYS A 469 1.98 4.57 -7.49
N GLU A 470 1.44 4.45 -6.28
CA GLU A 470 0.21 3.69 -5.97
C GLU A 470 -0.96 4.21 -6.80
N GLN A 471 -1.19 5.53 -6.76
CA GLN A 471 -2.26 6.14 -7.53
C GLN A 471 -2.05 5.97 -9.05
N THR A 472 -0.81 6.05 -9.54
CA THR A 472 -0.49 5.76 -10.94
C THR A 472 -0.92 4.34 -11.31
N GLY A 473 -0.57 3.34 -10.48
CA GLY A 473 -1.01 1.96 -10.68
C GLY A 473 -2.53 1.86 -10.78
N GLN A 474 -3.25 2.50 -9.85
CA GLN A 474 -4.70 2.52 -9.88
C GLN A 474 -5.27 3.20 -11.14
N VAL A 475 -4.67 4.29 -11.61
CA VAL A 475 -5.09 4.97 -12.85
C VAL A 475 -4.91 4.03 -14.05
N ILE A 476 -3.76 3.36 -14.15
CA ILE A 476 -3.51 2.42 -15.24
C ILE A 476 -4.54 1.29 -15.21
N TYR A 477 -4.77 0.67 -14.06
CA TYR A 477 -5.77 -0.39 -13.89
C TYR A 477 -7.18 0.09 -14.28
N ASN A 478 -7.62 1.25 -13.76
CA ASN A 478 -8.97 1.76 -14.00
C ASN A 478 -9.27 2.04 -15.48
N TYR A 479 -8.27 2.46 -16.25
CA TYR A 479 -8.45 2.88 -17.65
C TYR A 479 -8.04 1.82 -18.68
N THR A 480 -7.39 0.74 -18.25
CA THR A 480 -6.96 -0.35 -19.16
C THR A 480 -7.65 -1.67 -18.84
N GLY A 481 -8.05 -1.90 -17.59
CA GLY A 481 -8.52 -3.19 -17.09
C GLY A 481 -7.42 -4.23 -16.88
N ASN A 482 -6.15 -3.89 -17.11
CA ASN A 482 -5.00 -4.77 -16.95
C ASN A 482 -4.22 -4.44 -15.67
N SER A 483 -3.44 -5.39 -15.17
CA SER A 483 -2.43 -5.09 -14.15
C SER A 483 -1.48 -4.01 -14.68
N PRO A 484 -0.98 -3.06 -13.85
CA PRO A 484 -0.14 -1.99 -14.34
C PRO A 484 1.11 -2.48 -15.10
N GLY A 485 1.74 -3.54 -14.60
CA GLY A 485 2.90 -4.18 -15.21
C GLY A 485 2.64 -4.87 -16.54
N ASP A 486 1.41 -5.35 -16.77
CA ASP A 486 1.01 -5.89 -18.07
C ASP A 486 0.77 -4.77 -19.09
N ALA A 487 0.47 -3.57 -18.62
CA ALA A 487 0.08 -2.45 -19.46
C ALA A 487 1.27 -1.57 -19.86
N ALA A 488 2.26 -1.40 -18.97
CA ALA A 488 3.38 -0.49 -19.15
C ALA A 488 4.67 -1.03 -18.48
N SER A 489 5.82 -0.62 -19.01
CA SER A 489 7.12 -0.98 -18.43
C SER A 489 7.35 -0.31 -17.07
N TYR A 490 8.24 -0.89 -16.25
CA TYR A 490 8.66 -0.29 -14.99
C TYR A 490 9.13 1.17 -15.13
N GLU A 491 9.90 1.47 -16.19
CA GLU A 491 10.38 2.83 -16.44
C GLU A 491 9.24 3.78 -16.83
N ASP A 492 8.32 3.35 -17.68
CA ASP A 492 7.17 4.16 -18.10
C ASP A 492 6.22 4.43 -16.92
N LEU A 493 6.02 3.46 -16.02
CA LEU A 493 5.22 3.65 -14.81
C LEU A 493 5.83 4.69 -13.87
N TRP A 494 7.16 4.77 -13.75
CA TRP A 494 7.80 5.88 -13.03
C TRP A 494 7.65 7.23 -13.73
N LYS A 495 7.71 7.27 -15.06
CA LYS A 495 7.43 8.51 -15.82
C LYS A 495 5.97 8.96 -15.62
N PHE A 496 5.03 8.02 -15.60
CA PHE A 496 3.62 8.31 -15.28
C PHE A 496 3.44 8.76 -13.83
N THR A 497 4.23 8.22 -12.90
CA THR A 497 4.28 8.69 -11.50
C THR A 497 4.74 10.13 -11.41
N LEU A 498 5.72 10.54 -12.21
CA LEU A 498 6.14 11.94 -12.28
C LEU A 498 5.06 12.86 -12.88
N VAL A 499 4.28 12.38 -13.86
CA VAL A 499 3.08 13.11 -14.33
C VAL A 499 2.08 13.28 -13.19
N ASN A 500 1.81 12.21 -12.44
CA ASN A 500 0.89 12.26 -11.32
C ASN A 500 1.37 13.23 -10.23
N TYR A 501 2.65 13.17 -9.87
CA TYR A 501 3.25 14.08 -8.89
C TYR A 501 3.12 15.55 -9.31
N ASN A 502 3.44 15.87 -10.57
CA ASN A 502 3.52 17.25 -11.04
C ASN A 502 2.16 17.84 -11.47
N ALA A 503 1.34 17.06 -12.17
CA ALA A 503 0.10 17.52 -12.80
C ALA A 503 -1.16 16.82 -12.27
N GLY A 504 -1.00 15.82 -11.40
CA GLY A 504 -2.10 15.09 -10.77
C GLY A 504 -2.64 13.92 -11.59
N GLY A 505 -3.28 12.98 -10.89
CA GLY A 505 -3.80 11.74 -11.48
C GLY A 505 -4.90 11.97 -12.52
N GLY A 506 -5.56 13.12 -12.51
CA GLY A 506 -6.52 13.52 -13.54
C GLY A 506 -5.87 13.73 -14.91
N CYS A 507 -4.74 14.46 -14.95
CA CYS A 507 -3.98 14.65 -16.19
C CYS A 507 -3.46 13.32 -16.75
N LEU A 508 -2.95 12.44 -15.87
CA LEU A 508 -2.51 11.10 -16.26
C LEU A 508 -3.69 10.27 -16.81
N ALA A 509 -4.82 10.25 -16.10
CA ALA A 509 -6.02 9.51 -16.50
C ALA A 509 -6.56 9.97 -17.87
N GLU A 510 -6.59 11.27 -18.12
CA GLU A 510 -7.01 11.82 -19.42
C GLU A 510 -6.06 11.38 -20.54
N ALA A 511 -4.74 11.44 -20.31
CA ALA A 511 -3.74 11.02 -21.29
C ALA A 511 -3.79 9.51 -21.59
N VAL A 512 -3.92 8.66 -20.57
CA VAL A 512 -4.07 7.21 -20.70
C VAL A 512 -5.37 6.84 -21.43
N SER A 513 -6.47 7.50 -21.07
CA SER A 513 -7.77 7.32 -21.74
C SER A 513 -7.70 7.66 -23.22
N ALA A 514 -7.02 8.77 -23.56
CA ALA A 514 -6.86 9.17 -24.95
C ALA A 514 -5.95 8.20 -25.72
N ALA A 515 -4.75 7.89 -25.23
CA ALA A 515 -3.79 7.06 -25.95
C ALA A 515 -4.24 5.59 -26.07
N ASN A 516 -4.60 4.95 -24.96
CA ASN A 516 -4.96 3.52 -24.96
C ASN A 516 -6.47 3.32 -25.16
N GLY A 517 -7.31 4.04 -24.41
CA GLY A 517 -8.76 3.85 -24.46
C GLY A 517 -9.37 4.22 -25.81
N ALA A 518 -8.93 5.33 -26.44
CA ALA A 518 -9.48 5.79 -27.71
C ALA A 518 -8.69 5.32 -28.95
N HIS A 519 -7.39 5.03 -28.80
CA HIS A 519 -6.52 4.72 -29.93
C HIS A 519 -5.82 3.34 -29.87
N GLY A 520 -5.95 2.60 -28.77
CA GLY A 520 -5.34 1.28 -28.60
C GLY A 520 -3.82 1.29 -28.68
N LEU A 521 -3.18 2.42 -28.33
CA LEU A 521 -1.72 2.56 -28.36
C LEU A 521 -1.10 1.88 -27.14
N PRO A 522 0.09 1.27 -27.27
CA PRO A 522 0.88 0.84 -26.12
C PRO A 522 1.09 1.97 -25.12
N LEU A 523 1.11 1.68 -23.82
CA LEU A 523 1.37 2.69 -22.78
C LEU A 523 2.86 2.89 -22.58
N THR A 524 3.45 3.69 -23.46
CA THR A 524 4.84 4.14 -23.37
C THR A 524 4.87 5.64 -23.14
N TRP A 525 5.97 6.18 -22.63
CA TRP A 525 6.12 7.62 -22.49
C TRP A 525 5.94 8.38 -23.81
N ASP A 526 6.49 7.85 -24.91
CA ASP A 526 6.41 8.47 -26.24
C ASP A 526 4.97 8.52 -26.79
N THR A 527 4.14 7.55 -26.41
CA THR A 527 2.74 7.50 -26.84
C THR A 527 1.81 8.27 -25.92
N ILE A 528 2.13 8.41 -24.64
CA ILE A 528 1.29 9.09 -23.64
C ILE A 528 1.58 10.59 -23.58
N SER A 529 2.85 11.00 -23.63
CA SER A 529 3.24 12.41 -23.50
C SER A 529 2.56 13.37 -24.50
N PRO A 530 2.26 13.01 -25.77
CA PRO A 530 1.55 13.89 -26.69
C PRO A 530 0.10 14.17 -26.30
N TYR A 531 -0.49 13.37 -25.40
CA TYR A 531 -1.86 13.53 -24.92
C TYR A 531 -1.95 14.31 -23.60
N LEU A 532 -0.82 14.77 -23.05
CA LEU A 532 -0.79 15.74 -21.95
C LEU A 532 -1.04 17.14 -22.50
N LEU A 533 -2.32 17.52 -22.58
CA LEU A 533 -2.77 18.76 -23.23
C LEU A 533 -3.08 19.88 -22.24
N GLY A 534 -3.10 21.12 -22.73
CA GLY A 534 -3.51 22.27 -21.93
C GLY A 534 -2.64 22.47 -20.69
N ALA A 535 -3.28 22.55 -19.52
CA ALA A 535 -2.57 22.73 -18.25
C ALA A 535 -1.64 21.55 -17.89
N CYS A 536 -1.90 20.35 -18.43
CA CYS A 536 -1.09 19.15 -18.19
C CYS A 536 0.21 19.12 -18.99
N SER A 537 0.32 19.94 -20.05
CA SER A 537 1.47 19.88 -20.98
C SER A 537 2.82 20.22 -20.34
N GLY A 538 2.82 20.99 -19.25
CA GLY A 538 4.03 21.29 -18.48
C GLY A 538 4.70 20.06 -17.86
N ALA A 539 3.95 18.98 -17.63
CA ALA A 539 4.49 17.74 -17.09
C ALA A 539 5.46 17.04 -18.06
N VAL A 540 5.37 17.31 -19.37
CA VAL A 540 6.26 16.67 -20.37
C VAL A 540 7.70 17.09 -20.14
N ASP A 541 7.96 18.39 -20.09
CA ASP A 541 9.31 18.92 -19.84
C ASP A 541 9.80 18.52 -18.45
N TYR A 542 8.91 18.55 -17.45
CA TYR A 542 9.21 18.12 -16.09
C TYR A 542 9.71 16.67 -16.00
N VAL A 543 8.97 15.73 -16.60
CA VAL A 543 9.34 14.30 -16.63
C VAL A 543 10.65 14.10 -17.40
N ASN A 544 10.81 14.77 -18.53
CA ASN A 544 12.02 14.68 -19.35
C ASN A 544 13.25 15.24 -18.61
N ASP A 545 13.12 16.35 -17.89
CA ASP A 545 14.22 16.94 -17.10
C ASP A 545 14.69 16.01 -15.97
N ILE A 546 13.77 15.25 -15.36
CA ILE A 546 14.08 14.34 -14.24
C ILE A 546 14.63 13.00 -14.72
N SER A 547 14.18 12.52 -15.88
CA SER A 547 14.49 11.18 -16.41
C SER A 547 15.68 11.12 -17.37
N GLN A 548 16.35 12.25 -17.62
CA GLN A 548 17.52 12.34 -18.50
C GLN A 548 18.87 12.29 -17.78
#